data_AF-A0A9D7QRX1-F1
#
_entry.id   AF-A0A9D7QRX1-F1
#
_cell.length_a   1.000
_cell.length_b   1.000
_cell.length_c   1.000
_cell.angle_alpha   90.00
_cell.angle_beta   90.00
_cell.angle_gamma   90.00
#
_symmetry.space_group_name_H-M   'P 1'
#
loop_
_entity.id
_entity.type
_entity.pdbx_description
1 polymer ?
#
loop_
_entity_poly.entity_id
_entity_poly.type
_entity_poly.pdbx_seq_one_letter_code
_entity_poly.pdbx_strand_id
1 'polypeptide(L)' 'MYLVSTKKTHRRKGFGREMTNHCLLMAKVLRCENVELQATEIGKGVYESVGFTIHGSVDVFRIKKHNHNSE' A
#
# COMPACT_ATOMS: atom_id res chain seq x y z
N MET A 1 -4.78 8.61 2.10
CA MET A 1 -4.21 7.47 1.35
C MET A 1 -2.71 7.72 1.18
N TYR A 2 -1.86 7.00 1.91
CA TYR A 2 -0.40 7.13 1.77
C TYR A 2 0.09 6.16 0.69
N LEU A 3 0.74 6.68 -0.34
CA LEU A 3 1.26 5.89 -1.46
C LEU A 3 2.72 5.55 -1.22
N VAL A 4 2.99 4.42 -0.57
CA VAL A 4 4.36 3.91 -0.41
C VAL A 4 4.80 3.28 -1.72
N SER A 5 5.86 3.82 -2.33
CA SER A 5 6.43 3.25 -3.55
C SER A 5 7.94 3.45 -3.62
N THR A 6 8.61 2.55 -4.34
CA THR A 6 10.03 2.68 -4.66
C THR A 6 10.24 2.60 -6.17
N LYS A 7 11.07 3.48 -6.72
CA LYS A 7 11.50 3.41 -8.13
C LYS A 7 12.01 2.00 -8.45
N LYS A 8 11.72 1.51 -9.66
CA LYS A 8 12.06 0.13 -10.07
C LYS A 8 13.55 -0.21 -9.86
N THR A 9 14.44 0.73 -10.16
CA THR A 9 15.90 0.63 -9.99
C THR A 9 16.37 0.56 -8.52
N HIS A 10 15.46 0.79 -7.58
CA HIS A 10 15.74 0.86 -6.14
C HIS A 10 14.93 -0.17 -5.34
N ARG A 11 14.22 -1.09 -6.01
CA ARG A 11 13.47 -2.17 -5.36
C ARG A 11 14.40 -3.21 -4.75
N ARG A 12 13.88 -3.99 -3.80
CA ARG A 12 14.59 -5.09 -3.10
C ARG A 12 15.83 -4.65 -2.31
N LYS A 13 15.90 -3.38 -1.93
CA LYS A 13 16.96 -2.81 -1.07
C LYS A 13 16.49 -2.50 0.36
N GLY A 14 15.29 -2.95 0.74
CA GLY A 14 14.72 -2.70 2.07
C GLY A 14 14.02 -1.35 2.26
N PHE A 15 14.08 -0.41 1.31
CA PHE A 15 13.48 0.92 1.47
C PHE A 15 11.99 0.91 1.82
N GLY A 16 11.19 0.05 1.18
CA GLY A 16 9.76 -0.06 1.50
C GLY A 16 9.52 -0.49 2.96
N ARG A 17 10.35 -1.40 3.46
CA ARG A 17 10.28 -1.88 4.84
C ARG A 17 10.66 -0.78 5.82
N GLU A 18 11.77 -0.09 5.59
CA GLU A 18 12.24 0.98 6.47
C GLU A 18 11.26 2.17 6.51
N MET A 19 10.70 2.57 5.37
CA MET A 19 9.66 3.60 5.35
C MET A 19 8.43 3.18 6.15
N THR A 20 8.00 1.92 6.01
CA THR A 20 6.84 1.40 6.74
C THR A 20 7.12 1.35 8.24
N ASN A 21 8.28 0.87 8.66
CA ASN A 21 8.70 0.86 10.07
C ASN A 21 8.71 2.27 10.67
N HIS A 22 9.21 3.26 9.94
CA HIS A 22 9.20 4.64 10.40
C HIS A 22 7.77 5.16 10.64
N CYS A 23 6.82 4.85 9.74
CA CYS A 23 5.42 5.18 9.95
C CYS A 23 4.82 4.47 11.17
N LEU A 24 5.14 3.18 11.38
CA LEU A 24 4.66 2.42 12.55
C LEU A 24 5.22 2.99 13.87
N LEU A 25 6.48 3.38 13.89
CA LEU A 25 7.09 4.05 15.05
C LEU A 25 6.38 5.37 15.37
N MET A 26 6.07 6.17 14.35
CA MET A 26 5.30 7.39 14.52
C MET A 26 3.88 7.13 15.03
N ALA A 27 3.20 6.11 14.51
CA ALA A 27 1.89 5.70 15.00
C ALA A 27 1.93 5.35 16.50
N LYS A 28 2.98 4.66 16.95
CA LYS A 28 3.19 4.36 18.38
C LYS A 28 3.39 5.63 19.21
N VAL A 29 4.20 6.59 18.75
CA VAL A 29 4.39 7.89 19.43
C VAL A 29 3.07 8.65 19.55
N LEU A 30 2.25 8.60 18.50
CA LEU A 30 0.93 9.23 18.45
C LEU A 30 -0.16 8.44 19.19
N ARG A 31 0.19 7.32 19.82
CA ARG A 31 -0.75 6.42 20.53
C ARG A 31 -1.89 5.92 19.64
N CYS A 32 -1.62 5.70 18.35
CA CYS A 32 -2.56 5.02 17.47
C CYS A 32 -2.69 3.55 17.91
N GLU A 33 -3.93 3.07 17.99
CA GLU A 33 -4.23 1.67 18.34
C GLU A 33 -4.16 0.76 17.12
N ASN A 34 -4.52 1.29 15.94
CA ASN A 34 -4.60 0.52 14.69
C ASN A 34 -3.95 1.29 13.54
N VAL A 35 -3.30 0.55 12.64
CA VAL A 35 -2.76 1.06 11.38
C VAL A 35 -3.25 0.17 10.26
N GLU A 36 -3.94 0.76 9.29
CA GLU A 36 -4.52 0.04 8.16
C GLU A 36 -3.99 0.60 6.84
N LEU A 37 -3.82 -0.29 5.85
CA LEU A 37 -3.47 0.09 4.49
C LEU A 37 -4.05 -0.89 3.48
N GLN A 38 -4.20 -0.40 2.26
CA GLN A 38 -4.50 -1.23 1.10
C GLN A 38 -3.20 -1.52 0.35
N ALA A 39 -2.90 -2.80 0.17
CA ALA A 39 -1.68 -3.24 -0.51
C ALA A 39 -2.01 -3.75 -1.92
N THR A 40 -1.09 -3.50 -2.85
CA THR A 40 -1.03 -4.29 -4.09
C THR A 40 -0.27 -5.59 -3.84
N GLU A 41 -0.42 -6.58 -4.71
CA GLU A 41 0.31 -7.86 -4.62
C GLU A 41 1.83 -7.68 -4.47
N ILE A 42 2.41 -6.67 -5.14
CA ILE A 42 3.85 -6.38 -5.05
C ILE A 42 4.25 -5.90 -3.65
N GLY A 43 3.39 -5.14 -2.98
CA GLY A 43 3.65 -4.57 -1.66
C GLY A 43 3.37 -5.54 -0.51
N LYS A 44 2.50 -6.54 -0.75
CA LYS A 44 2.01 -7.47 0.26
C LYS A 44 3.11 -8.06 1.15
N GLY A 45 4.15 -8.65 0.55
CA GLY A 45 5.24 -9.28 1.30
C GLY A 45 6.05 -8.31 2.16
N VAL A 46 6.10 -7.00 1.81
CA VAL A 46 6.75 -5.99 2.66
C VAL A 46 5.92 -5.78 3.93
N TYR A 47 4.61 -5.65 3.80
CA TYR A 47 3.72 -5.36 4.92
C TYR A 47 3.59 -6.56 5.87
N GLU A 48 3.48 -7.77 5.35
CA GLU A 48 3.49 -9.01 6.15
C GLU A 48 4.80 -9.13 6.95
N SER A 49 5.95 -8.76 6.35
CA SER A 49 7.26 -8.82 7.02
C SER A 49 7.41 -7.87 8.21
N VAL A 50 6.53 -6.86 8.33
CA VAL A 50 6.54 -5.90 9.46
C VAL A 50 5.32 -6.06 10.36
N GLY A 51 4.57 -7.16 10.22
CA GLY A 51 3.51 -7.57 11.15
C GLY A 51 2.09 -7.16 10.75
N PHE A 52 1.86 -6.63 9.54
CA PHE A 52 0.49 -6.49 9.06
C PHE A 52 -0.13 -7.86 8.78
N THR A 53 -1.44 -7.96 9.01
CA THR A 53 -2.23 -9.13 8.63
C THR A 53 -3.31 -8.76 7.62
N ILE A 54 -3.75 -9.73 6.82
CA ILE A 54 -4.77 -9.51 5.80
C ILE A 54 -6.15 -9.56 6.48
N HIS A 55 -6.87 -8.45 6.43
CA HIS A 55 -8.25 -8.37 6.94
C HIS A 55 -9.33 -8.47 5.85
N GLY A 56 -8.95 -8.40 4.57
CA GLY A 56 -9.88 -8.54 3.46
C GLY A 56 -9.25 -8.18 2.11
N SER A 57 -10.06 -8.30 1.06
CA SER A 57 -9.73 -7.89 -0.30
C SER A 57 -10.75 -6.87 -0.79
N VAL A 58 -10.31 -5.97 -1.66
CA VAL A 58 -11.17 -4.98 -2.30
C VAL A 58 -11.06 -5.15 -3.81
N ASP A 59 -12.18 -5.47 -4.45
CA ASP A 59 -12.24 -5.54 -5.91
C ASP A 59 -12.33 -4.13 -6.50
N VAL A 60 -11.44 -3.83 -7.44
CA VAL A 60 -11.37 -2.53 -8.09
C VAL A 60 -11.97 -2.62 -9.49
N PHE A 61 -13.05 -1.88 -9.73
CA PHE A 61 -13.74 -1.85 -11.02
C PHE A 61 -13.44 -0.55 -11.77
N ARG A 62 -13.19 -0.66 -13.08
CA ARG A 62 -13.02 0.50 -13.96
C ARG A 62 -14.29 0.68 -14.81
N ILE A 63 -14.89 1.86 -14.73
CA ILE A 63 -16.00 2.23 -15.63
C ILE A 63 -15.47 2.25 -17.06
N LYS A 64 -16.08 1.48 -17.97
CA LYS A 64 -15.79 1.59 -19.40
C LYS A 64 -16.31 2.94 -19.88
N LYS A 65 -15.43 3.75 -20.49
CA LYS A 65 -15.90 4.93 -21.23
C LYS A 65 -16.79 4.44 -22.38
N HIS A 66 -18.03 4.90 -22.41
CA HIS A 66 -18.88 4.73 -23.59
C HIS A 66 -18.34 5.70 -24.64
N ASN A 67 -17.71 5.19 -25.69
CA ASN A 67 -17.38 6.04 -26.84
C ASN A 67 -18.72 6.42 -27.48
N HIS A 68 -19.14 7.68 -27.35
CA HIS A 68 -20.09 8.27 -28.28
C HIS A 68 -19.32 8.48 -29.58
N ASN A 69 -19.49 7.57 -30.53
CA ASN A 69 -19.27 7.92 -31.93
C ASN A 69 -20.43 8.83 -32.32
N SER A 70 -20.18 10.13 -32.35
CA SER A 70 -21.01 11.05 -33.12
C SER A 70 -20.58 10.88 -34.57
N GLU A 71 -21.46 10.31 -35.38
CA GLU A 71 -21.43 10.44 -36.85
C GLU A 71 -21.63 11.90 -37.27
#